data_AF-A0A430B9Q1-F1
#
_entry.id   AF-A0A430B9Q1-F1
#
_cell.length_a   1.000
_cell.length_b   1.000
_cell.length_c   1.000
_cell.angle_alpha   90.00
_cell.angle_beta   90.00
_cell.angle_gamma   90.00
#
_symmetry.space_group_name_H-M   'P 1'
#
loop_
_entity.id
_entity.type
_entity.pdbx_description
1 polymer ?
#
loop_
_entity_poly.entity_id
_entity_poly.type
_entity_poly.pdbx_seq_one_letter_code
_entity_poly.pdbx_strand_id
1 'polypeptide(L)'
;MGHSAGGRSGSWEEADLLARGRAHPVRSFPARGVREERNAGLFWSLAFALRRSTFETLGGFDEGFSGYGAEDTDFGFRAAAAGHKLLFVGGAIACHQYHITYEPPVQHVADIVRNARHFHARWGRWPMEGWLADFERLGLVLPRDKQDEKPATIKVRIGCWGAGEERRA
;
A
#
# COMPACT_ATOMS: atom_id res chain seq x y z
N MET A 1 -20.88 -29.67 -1.44
CA MET A 1 -20.09 -29.18 -2.59
C MET A 1 -19.43 -27.87 -2.18
N GLY A 2 -18.19 -27.95 -1.68
CA GLY A 2 -17.41 -26.77 -1.26
C GLY A 2 -16.37 -26.44 -2.32
N HIS A 3 -16.36 -25.19 -2.79
CA HIS A 3 -15.30 -24.68 -3.65
C HIS A 3 -14.11 -24.28 -2.77
N SER A 4 -13.03 -25.06 -2.82
CA SER A 4 -11.72 -24.69 -2.29
C SER A 4 -11.08 -23.68 -3.23
N ALA A 5 -10.80 -22.47 -2.73
CA ALA A 5 -10.00 -21.48 -3.41
C ALA A 5 -8.55 -22.00 -3.55
N GLY A 6 -8.01 -21.93 -4.77
CA GLY A 6 -6.79 -22.62 -5.17
C GLY A 6 -5.53 -22.18 -4.43
N GLY A 7 -5.10 -22.97 -3.45
CA GLY A 7 -3.68 -23.08 -3.09
C GLY A 7 -2.97 -23.94 -4.13
N ARG A 8 -1.93 -23.41 -4.79
CA ARG A 8 -1.09 -24.21 -5.70
C ARG A 8 -0.37 -25.29 -4.88
N SER A 9 -0.71 -26.54 -5.14
CA SER A 9 0.01 -27.73 -4.69
C SER A 9 1.32 -27.88 -5.49
N GLY A 10 2.44 -27.46 -4.92
CA GLY A 10 3.79 -27.66 -5.46
C GLY A 10 4.83 -27.23 -4.43
N SER A 11 6.01 -27.85 -4.44
CA SER A 11 7.14 -27.38 -3.64
C SER A 11 7.60 -26.00 -4.15
N TRP A 12 7.90 -25.08 -3.23
CA TRP A 12 8.43 -23.77 -3.56
C TRP A 12 9.96 -23.83 -3.56
N GLU A 13 10.57 -23.79 -4.75
CA GLU A 13 12.02 -23.66 -4.88
C GLU A 13 12.40 -22.17 -4.99
N GLU A 14 13.48 -21.77 -4.31
CA GLU A 14 13.95 -20.37 -4.32
C GLU A 14 14.23 -19.87 -5.75
N ALA A 15 14.88 -20.69 -6.56
CA ALA A 15 15.17 -20.37 -7.95
C ALA A 15 13.91 -20.05 -8.77
N ASP A 16 12.82 -20.79 -8.54
CA ASP A 16 11.54 -20.56 -9.22
C ASP A 16 10.88 -19.25 -8.77
N LEU A 17 10.94 -18.95 -7.47
CA LEU A 17 10.43 -17.70 -6.91
C LEU A 17 11.18 -16.49 -7.49
N LEU A 18 12.52 -16.56 -7.56
CA LEU A 18 13.34 -15.50 -8.11
C LEU A 18 13.12 -15.29 -9.61
N ALA A 19 12.96 -16.37 -10.39
CA ALA A 19 12.70 -16.27 -11.83
C ALA A 19 11.31 -15.67 -12.16
N ARG A 20 10.31 -15.95 -11.32
CA ARG A 20 8.92 -15.51 -11.51
C ARG A 20 8.64 -14.15 -10.87
N GLY A 21 9.41 -13.76 -9.86
CA GLY A 21 9.29 -12.48 -9.18
C GLY A 21 9.36 -11.30 -10.15
N ARG A 22 8.63 -10.23 -9.80
CA ARG A 22 8.69 -8.95 -10.50
C ARG A 22 8.96 -7.87 -9.46
N ALA A 23 10.05 -7.13 -9.63
CA ALA A 23 10.35 -5.99 -8.80
C ALA A 23 9.36 -4.86 -9.10
N HIS A 24 8.96 -4.13 -8.06
CA HIS A 24 8.13 -2.94 -8.25
C HIS A 24 8.98 -1.82 -8.88
N PRO A 25 8.51 -1.14 -9.95
CA PRO A 25 9.33 -0.19 -10.72
C PRO A 25 9.85 1.00 -9.89
N VAL A 26 9.14 1.41 -8.83
CA VAL A 26 9.59 2.50 -7.95
C VAL A 26 10.49 2.05 -6.79
N ARG A 27 10.64 0.74 -6.54
CA ARG A 27 11.53 0.21 -5.49
C ARG A 27 12.79 -0.38 -6.10
N SER A 28 13.74 0.49 -6.42
CA SER A 28 15.05 0.10 -6.95
C SER A 28 16.01 -0.30 -5.82
N PHE A 29 16.23 -1.60 -5.62
CA PHE A 29 17.21 -2.11 -4.65
C PHE A 29 18.60 -2.20 -5.29
N PRO A 30 19.70 -1.92 -4.55
CA PRO A 30 21.03 -2.19 -5.07
C PRO A 30 21.25 -3.70 -5.24
N ALA A 31 22.12 -4.12 -6.15
CA ALA A 31 22.41 -5.56 -6.31
C ALA A 31 23.08 -6.17 -5.07
N ARG A 32 23.91 -5.39 -4.36
CA ARG A 32 24.61 -5.76 -3.13
C ARG A 32 24.74 -4.55 -2.21
N GLY A 33 24.96 -4.80 -0.91
CA GLY A 33 25.16 -3.74 0.08
C GLY A 33 23.87 -3.02 0.46
N VAL A 34 23.98 -1.76 0.86
CA VAL A 34 22.85 -0.94 1.30
C VAL A 34 22.79 0.38 0.57
N ARG A 35 21.58 0.85 0.27
CA ARG A 35 21.32 2.19 -0.29
C ARG A 35 20.34 2.92 0.61
N GLU A 36 20.65 4.15 0.96
CA GLU A 36 19.70 5.04 1.65
C GLU A 36 18.58 5.45 0.67
N GLU A 37 17.34 5.30 1.12
CA GLU A 37 16.14 5.79 0.43
C GLU A 37 15.65 7.04 1.16
N ARG A 38 15.58 8.17 0.43
CA ARG A 38 15.21 9.47 1.00
C ARG A 38 13.71 9.68 0.99
N ASN A 39 12.97 8.91 0.20
CA ASN A 39 11.52 8.91 0.23
C ASN A 39 11.01 7.94 1.31
N ALA A 40 10.70 8.48 2.49
CA ALA A 40 10.12 7.72 3.60
C ALA A 40 8.80 7.01 3.23
N GLY A 41 8.08 7.49 2.20
CA GLY A 41 6.86 6.87 1.69
C GLY A 41 7.07 5.55 0.95
N LEU A 42 8.31 5.09 0.77
CA LEU A 42 8.65 3.80 0.16
C LEU A 42 9.02 2.72 1.20
N PHE A 43 8.74 2.94 2.49
CA PHE A 43 9.04 1.96 3.54
C PHE A 43 8.36 0.60 3.31
N TRP A 44 7.08 0.62 2.92
CA TRP A 44 6.18 -0.52 2.67
C TRP A 44 6.56 -1.81 3.42
N SER A 45 5.91 -2.00 4.57
CA SER A 45 6.35 -2.85 5.69
C SER A 45 6.18 -4.37 5.50
N LEU A 46 6.00 -4.84 4.27
CA LEU A 46 5.77 -6.26 3.99
C LEU A 46 6.92 -7.15 4.51
N ALA A 47 8.17 -6.70 4.35
CA ALA A 47 9.36 -7.35 4.89
C ALA A 47 10.39 -6.29 5.25
N PHE A 48 10.68 -6.13 6.55
CA PHE A 48 11.64 -5.17 7.06
C PHE A 48 12.28 -5.67 8.37
N ALA A 49 13.38 -5.03 8.77
CA ALA A 49 14.04 -5.30 10.03
C ALA A 49 14.44 -3.98 10.72
N LEU A 50 14.30 -3.93 12.04
CA LEU A 50 14.73 -2.85 12.90
C LEU A 50 14.98 -3.36 14.32
N ARG A 51 15.64 -2.57 15.15
CA ARG A 51 15.80 -2.89 16.57
C ARG A 51 14.43 -2.81 17.26
N ARG A 52 14.12 -3.79 18.11
CA ARG A 52 12.91 -3.77 18.98
C ARG A 52 12.76 -2.44 19.72
N SER A 53 13.84 -1.96 20.35
CA SER A 53 13.82 -0.70 21.09
C SER A 53 13.47 0.50 20.22
N THR A 54 13.88 0.51 18.94
CA THR A 54 13.49 1.56 17.99
C THR A 54 11.99 1.46 17.67
N PHE A 55 11.46 0.27 17.43
CA PHE A 55 10.02 0.08 17.20
C PHE A 55 9.18 0.55 18.39
N GLU A 56 9.59 0.20 19.61
CA GLU A 56 8.94 0.61 20.86
C GLU A 56 9.03 2.13 21.07
N THR A 57 10.19 2.75 20.82
CA THR A 57 10.38 4.21 20.92
C THR A 57 9.52 4.97 19.91
N LEU A 58 9.33 4.42 18.72
CA LEU A 58 8.44 4.99 17.70
C LEU A 58 6.95 4.79 18.03
N GLY A 59 6.62 3.99 19.04
CA GLY A 59 5.24 3.68 19.42
C GLY A 59 4.54 2.67 18.49
N GLY A 60 5.30 1.87 17.74
CA GLY A 60 4.74 0.89 16.81
C GLY A 60 4.01 1.49 15.61
N PHE A 61 3.08 0.74 15.01
CA PHE A 61 2.15 1.26 14.00
C PHE A 61 1.01 2.00 14.69
N ASP A 62 0.50 3.05 14.07
CA ASP A 62 -0.61 3.84 14.61
C ASP A 62 -1.94 3.11 14.33
N GLU A 63 -2.60 2.65 15.39
CA GLU A 63 -3.87 1.92 15.34
C GLU A 63 -5.05 2.79 14.87
N GLY A 64 -4.87 4.12 14.75
CA GLY A 64 -5.83 5.00 14.09
C GLY A 64 -5.98 4.70 12.59
N PHE A 65 -4.97 4.11 11.96
CA PHE A 65 -5.10 3.53 10.64
C PHE A 65 -5.77 2.16 10.74
N SER A 66 -6.90 2.00 10.07
CA SER A 66 -7.66 0.75 10.02
C SER A 66 -7.91 0.34 8.57
N GLY A 67 -8.14 -0.95 8.32
CA GLY A 67 -8.30 -1.43 6.95
C GLY A 67 -7.04 -1.24 6.11
N TYR A 68 -7.19 -0.94 4.83
CA TYR A 68 -6.07 -0.89 3.88
C TYR A 68 -5.53 0.53 3.63
N GLY A 69 -4.22 0.71 3.83
CA GLY A 69 -3.43 1.81 3.27
C GLY A 69 -2.97 2.87 4.28
N ALA A 70 -1.84 3.51 3.95
CA ALA A 70 -1.17 4.62 4.65
C ALA A 70 -0.51 4.32 6.00
N GLU A 71 -0.78 3.19 6.65
CA GLU A 71 -0.25 2.87 7.98
C GLU A 71 1.28 2.68 7.96
N ASP A 72 1.78 2.05 6.91
CA ASP A 72 3.20 1.83 6.66
C ASP A 72 3.91 3.14 6.27
N THR A 73 3.25 3.94 5.46
CA THR A 73 3.72 5.25 5.00
C THR A 73 3.87 6.20 6.18
N ASP A 74 2.90 6.20 7.09
CA ASP A 74 2.99 6.94 8.36
C ASP A 74 4.16 6.46 9.22
N PHE A 75 4.32 5.15 9.40
CA PHE A 75 5.46 4.60 10.15
C PHE A 75 6.79 5.06 9.55
N GLY A 76 6.93 5.01 8.22
CA GLY A 76 8.11 5.50 7.51
C GLY A 76 8.40 6.98 7.78
N PHE A 77 7.36 7.82 7.74
CA PHE A 77 7.47 9.26 8.03
C PHE A 77 7.84 9.52 9.49
N ARG A 78 7.25 8.81 10.46
CA ARG A 78 7.62 8.92 11.88
C ARG A 78 9.06 8.51 12.12
N ALA A 79 9.50 7.41 11.51
CA ALA A 79 10.88 6.96 11.61
C ALA A 79 11.86 8.01 11.05
N ALA A 80 11.56 8.60 9.89
CA ALA A 80 12.36 9.67 9.30
C ALA A 80 12.38 10.94 10.17
N ALA A 81 11.23 11.34 10.72
CA ALA A 81 11.12 12.49 11.62
C ALA A 81 11.92 12.29 12.93
N ALA A 82 12.06 11.04 13.39
CA ALA A 82 12.91 10.66 14.51
C ALA A 82 14.40 10.51 14.15
N GLY A 83 14.80 10.82 12.90
CA GLY A 83 16.18 10.77 12.44
C GLY A 83 16.66 9.38 11.99
N HIS A 84 15.76 8.40 11.87
CA HIS A 84 16.11 7.09 11.33
C HIS A 84 16.14 7.10 9.79
N LYS A 85 17.03 6.29 9.23
CA LYS A 85 17.20 6.15 7.78
C LYS A 85 16.43 4.95 7.26
N LEU A 86 15.74 5.13 6.14
CA LEU A 86 15.23 4.02 5.35
C LEU A 86 16.36 3.47 4.47
N LEU A 87 16.65 2.17 4.61
CA LEU A 87 17.72 1.51 3.87
C LEU A 87 17.15 0.37 3.02
N PHE A 88 17.44 0.38 1.73
CA PHE A 88 17.18 -0.75 0.83
C PHE A 88 18.42 -1.64 0.79
N VAL A 89 18.21 -2.93 1.09
CA VAL A 89 19.28 -3.93 1.22
C VAL A 89 19.32 -4.79 -0.04
N GLY A 90 20.49 -4.85 -0.67
CA GLY A 90 20.71 -5.68 -1.85
C GLY A 90 20.92 -7.14 -1.51
N GLY A 91 20.36 -8.04 -2.33
CA GLY A 91 20.47 -9.49 -2.15
C GLY A 91 19.55 -10.08 -1.08
N ALA A 92 18.88 -9.27 -0.26
CA ALA A 92 17.88 -9.70 0.72
C ALA A 92 16.48 -9.72 0.08
N ILE A 93 16.19 -10.76 -0.72
CA ILE A 93 14.95 -10.85 -1.49
C ILE A 93 13.87 -11.54 -0.65
N ALA A 94 12.72 -10.86 -0.49
CA ALA A 94 11.49 -11.46 0.01
C ALA A 94 10.49 -11.59 -1.14
N CYS A 95 9.96 -12.80 -1.36
CA CYS A 95 8.95 -13.05 -2.37
C CYS A 95 7.56 -13.00 -1.75
N HIS A 96 6.68 -12.14 -2.28
CA HIS A 96 5.28 -12.09 -1.89
C HIS A 96 4.46 -12.98 -2.82
N GLN A 97 3.62 -13.85 -2.25
CA GLN A 97 2.72 -14.65 -3.06
C GLN A 97 1.68 -13.75 -3.72
N TYR A 98 1.63 -13.78 -5.05
CA TYR A 98 0.64 -13.04 -5.80
C TYR A 98 -0.78 -13.50 -5.44
N HIS A 99 -1.66 -12.52 -5.22
CA HIS A 99 -3.10 -12.68 -5.16
C HIS A 99 -3.74 -11.63 -6.06
N ILE A 100 -4.99 -11.84 -6.45
CA ILE A 100 -5.72 -10.89 -7.30
C ILE A 100 -5.82 -9.55 -6.55
N THR A 101 -5.51 -8.47 -7.26
CA THR A 101 -5.68 -7.09 -6.81
C THR A 101 -6.43 -6.29 -7.89
N TYR A 102 -7.05 -5.19 -7.48
CA TYR A 102 -7.62 -4.19 -8.39
C TYR A 102 -6.72 -2.95 -8.43
N GLU A 103 -6.59 -2.34 -9.60
CA GLU A 103 -5.84 -1.09 -9.80
C GLU A 103 -6.75 -0.05 -10.48
N PRO A 104 -7.13 1.04 -9.80
CA PRO A 104 -6.85 1.33 -8.39
C PRO A 104 -7.61 0.36 -7.47
N PRO A 105 -7.26 0.27 -6.17
CA PRO A 105 -7.88 -0.64 -5.20
C PRO A 105 -9.30 -0.19 -4.80
N VAL A 106 -10.24 -0.26 -5.74
CA VAL A 106 -11.63 0.23 -5.61
C VAL A 106 -12.40 -0.43 -4.46
N GLN A 107 -12.03 -1.65 -4.07
CA GLN A 107 -12.60 -2.36 -2.93
C GLN A 107 -12.21 -1.75 -1.57
N HIS A 108 -11.19 -0.89 -1.54
CA HIS A 108 -10.67 -0.24 -0.33
C HIS A 108 -10.87 1.28 -0.30
N VAL A 109 -11.73 1.84 -1.17
CA VAL A 109 -11.93 3.31 -1.28
C VAL A 109 -12.21 3.94 0.08
N ALA A 110 -13.12 3.37 0.87
CA ALA A 110 -13.50 3.92 2.16
C ALA A 110 -12.32 3.94 3.16
N ASP A 111 -11.53 2.87 3.19
CA ASP A 111 -10.35 2.77 4.05
C ASP A 111 -9.28 3.77 3.64
N ILE A 112 -8.95 3.80 2.34
CA ILE A 112 -7.94 4.69 1.77
C ILE A 112 -8.31 6.16 2.02
N VAL A 113 -9.57 6.56 1.82
CA VAL A 113 -9.99 7.95 2.05
C VAL A 113 -9.90 8.33 3.53
N ARG A 114 -10.38 7.46 4.43
CA ARG A 114 -10.28 7.69 5.89
C ARG A 114 -8.83 7.83 6.32
N ASN A 115 -8.00 6.87 5.93
CA ASN A 115 -6.60 6.81 6.31
C ASN A 115 -5.79 7.95 5.68
N ALA A 116 -6.11 8.36 4.44
CA ALA A 116 -5.50 9.51 3.80
C ALA A 116 -5.80 10.82 4.54
N ARG A 117 -7.02 11.01 5.05
CA ARG A 117 -7.36 12.18 5.89
C ARG A 117 -6.61 12.17 7.21
N HIS A 118 -6.51 11.01 7.87
CA HIS A 118 -5.75 10.86 9.12
C HIS A 118 -4.26 11.18 8.90
N PHE A 119 -3.66 10.64 7.84
CA PHE A 119 -2.29 10.97 7.44
C PHE A 119 -2.12 12.46 7.13
N HIS A 120 -3.05 13.05 6.36
CA HIS A 120 -3.00 14.46 5.99
C HIS A 120 -3.10 15.38 7.22
N ALA A 121 -3.96 15.07 8.18
CA ALA A 121 -4.07 15.83 9.42
C ALA A 121 -2.76 15.86 10.23
N ARG A 122 -1.97 14.78 10.17
CA ARG A 122 -0.66 14.71 10.85
C ARG A 122 0.46 15.39 10.06
N TRP A 123 0.51 15.20 8.75
CA TRP A 123 1.68 15.52 7.93
C TRP A 123 1.50 16.71 6.98
N GLY A 124 0.27 17.24 6.85
CA GLY A 124 -0.06 18.30 5.89
C GLY A 124 0.15 17.89 4.42
N ARG A 125 0.16 16.58 4.14
CA ARG A 125 0.44 15.98 2.83
C ARG A 125 -0.48 14.79 2.60
N TRP A 126 -0.88 14.53 1.37
CA TRP A 126 -1.73 13.39 1.03
C TRP A 126 -0.87 12.16 0.74
N PRO A 127 -1.17 10.98 1.31
CA PRO A 127 -0.55 9.73 0.89
C PRO A 127 -1.28 9.18 -0.35
N MET A 128 -0.66 8.23 -1.06
CA MET A 128 -1.32 7.49 -2.16
C MET A 128 -1.98 8.39 -3.22
N GLU A 129 -1.35 9.52 -3.56
CA GLU A 129 -1.96 10.55 -4.42
C GLU A 129 -2.45 10.03 -5.77
N GLY A 130 -1.76 9.04 -6.35
CA GLY A 130 -2.20 8.36 -7.57
C GLY A 130 -3.56 7.69 -7.41
N TRP A 131 -3.74 6.87 -6.38
CA TRP A 131 -5.03 6.23 -6.10
C TRP A 131 -6.14 7.22 -5.78
N LEU A 132 -5.83 8.27 -5.01
CA LEU A 132 -6.81 9.33 -4.72
C LEU A 132 -7.27 10.03 -6.00
N ALA A 133 -6.34 10.38 -6.89
CA ALA A 133 -6.66 10.97 -8.18
C ALA A 133 -7.44 10.00 -9.09
N ASP A 134 -7.15 8.71 -9.05
CA ASP A 134 -7.89 7.70 -9.82
C ASP A 134 -9.33 7.56 -9.31
N PHE A 135 -9.53 7.57 -7.99
CA PHE A 135 -10.87 7.58 -7.40
C PHE A 135 -11.66 8.84 -7.77
N GLU A 136 -11.02 10.01 -7.82
CA GLU A 136 -11.63 11.25 -8.29
C GLU A 136 -12.08 11.11 -9.75
N ARG A 137 -11.20 10.61 -10.64
CA ARG A 137 -11.52 10.39 -12.07
C ARG A 137 -12.64 9.38 -12.30
N LEU A 138 -12.74 8.38 -11.44
CA LEU A 138 -13.82 7.38 -11.47
C LEU A 138 -15.12 7.88 -10.81
N GLY A 139 -15.13 9.09 -10.23
CA GLY A 139 -16.30 9.64 -9.54
C GLY A 139 -16.62 8.93 -8.22
N LEU A 140 -15.66 8.22 -7.64
CA LEU A 140 -15.81 7.48 -6.37
C LEU A 140 -15.63 8.39 -5.15
N VAL A 141 -14.92 9.50 -5.31
CA VAL A 141 -14.70 10.53 -4.28
C VAL A 141 -14.84 11.93 -4.89
N LEU A 142 -15.11 12.92 -4.04
CA LEU A 142 -15.12 14.32 -4.46
C LEU A 142 -13.68 14.87 -4.57
N PRO A 143 -13.45 15.86 -5.45
CA PRO A 143 -12.16 16.55 -5.55
C PRO A 143 -11.68 17.05 -4.18
N ARG A 144 -10.40 16.84 -3.87
CA ARG A 144 -9.75 17.23 -2.60
C ARG A 144 -10.03 18.67 -2.17
N ASP A 145 -10.09 19.62 -3.10
CA ASP A 145 -10.35 21.05 -2.86
C ASP A 145 -11.75 21.33 -2.28
N LYS A 146 -12.64 20.33 -2.28
CA LYS A 146 -14.02 20.41 -1.77
C LYS A 146 -14.30 19.47 -0.60
N GLN A 147 -13.27 18.84 -0.01
CA GLN A 147 -13.47 17.86 1.08
C GLN A 147 -13.56 18.48 2.48
N ASP A 148 -13.20 19.76 2.65
CA ASP A 148 -13.28 20.48 3.94
C ASP A 148 -14.69 21.05 4.25
N GLU A 149 -15.63 20.94 3.32
CA GLU A 149 -17.04 21.30 3.53
C GLU A 149 -17.85 20.11 4.07
N LYS A 150 -17.80 19.90 5.41
CA LYS A 150 -18.60 18.91 6.19
C LYS A 150 -18.28 17.42 5.89
N PRO A 151 -18.51 16.49 6.85
CA PRO A 151 -18.13 15.09 6.68
C PRO A 151 -18.84 14.48 5.46
N ALA A 152 -18.04 14.15 4.44
CA ALA A 152 -18.55 13.60 3.19
C ALA A 152 -19.26 12.26 3.43
N THR A 153 -20.53 12.20 3.07
CA THR A 153 -21.22 10.93 2.82
C THR A 153 -20.53 10.25 1.63
N ILE A 154 -19.72 9.23 1.90
CA ILE A 154 -19.16 8.37 0.85
C ILE A 154 -20.32 7.53 0.32
N LYS A 155 -20.87 7.89 -0.84
CA LYS A 155 -21.84 7.04 -1.56
C LYS A 155 -21.05 5.99 -2.36
N VAL A 156 -20.62 4.92 -1.70
CA VAL A 156 -20.10 3.74 -2.42
C VAL A 156 -21.28 3.04 -3.06
N ARG A 157 -21.48 3.21 -4.37
CA ARG A 157 -22.36 2.34 -5.14
C ARG A 157 -21.57 1.08 -5.46
N ILE A 158 -21.67 0.06 -4.61
CA ILE A 158 -21.19 -1.29 -4.94
C ILE A 158 -22.10 -1.81 -6.06
N GLY A 159 -21.74 -1.51 -7.30
CA GLY A 159 -22.31 -2.17 -8.46
C GLY A 159 -21.63 -3.53 -8.61
N CYS A 160 -22.35 -4.61 -8.32
CA CYS A 160 -22.06 -5.91 -8.92
C CYS A 160 -21.96 -5.70 -10.43
N TRP A 161 -20.75 -5.76 -10.99
CA TRP A 161 -20.59 -6.03 -12.41
C TRP A 161 -20.91 -7.51 -12.59
N GLY A 162 -22.20 -7.80 -12.80
CA GLY A 162 -22.65 -9.07 -13.34
C GLY A 162 -22.00 -9.30 -14.70
N ALA A 163 -21.61 -10.55 -14.94
CA ALA A 163 -21.01 -10.99 -16.19
C ALA A 163 -21.84 -10.61 -17.42
N GLY A 164 -21.15 -10.26 -18.51
CA GLY A 164 -21.70 -10.24 -19.86
C GLY A 164 -21.77 -8.84 -20.47
N GLU A 165 -20.71 -8.42 -21.17
CA GLU A 165 -20.76 -8.24 -22.64
C GLU A 165 -19.40 -7.79 -23.15
N GLU A 166 -18.99 -8.43 -24.25
CA GLU A 166 -17.74 -8.24 -24.95
C GLU A 166 -17.57 -6.80 -25.43
N ARG A 167 -16.44 -6.17 -25.09
CA ARG A 167 -15.97 -5.00 -25.85
C ARG A 167 -15.47 -5.48 -27.21
N ARG A 168 -16.21 -5.19 -28.28
CA ARG A 168 -15.68 -5.07 -29.64
C ARG A 168 -15.80 -3.62 -30.11
N ALA A 169 -14.65 -3.14 -30.61
CA ALA A 169 -14.36 -1.92 -31.37
C ALA A 169 -14.76 -0.57 -30.76
#